data_AF-A0A0C3L1D0-F1
#
_entry.id   AF-A0A0C3L1D0-F1
#
_cell.length_a   1.000
_cell.length_b   1.000
_cell.length_c   1.000
_cell.angle_alpha   90.00
_cell.angle_beta   90.00
_cell.angle_gamma   90.00
#
_symmetry.space_group_name_H-M   'P 1'
#
loop_
_entity.id
_entity.type
_entity.pdbx_description
1 polymer ?
#
loop_
_entity_poly.entity_id
_entity_poly.type
_entity_poly.pdbx_seq_one_letter_code
_entity_poly.pdbx_strand_id
1 'polypeptide(L)'
;MADLIPERLIFRGSNPEECETFVSTVRRRALDQGKQRDNEWMAIFASSCFAGDAFYWYEELADSVQDDWSLLRPALLTRFGRAAPLSKTTSG
;
A
#
# COMPACT_ATOMS: atom_id res chain seq x y z
N MET A 1 25.87 -20.10 3.20
CA MET A 1 25.53 -18.87 2.46
C MET A 1 24.26 -18.37 3.09
N ALA A 2 24.31 -17.28 3.87
CA ALA A 2 23.08 -16.70 4.39
C ALA A 2 22.26 -16.24 3.17
N ASP A 3 21.08 -16.83 3.00
CA ASP A 3 20.06 -16.33 2.08
C ASP A 3 19.86 -14.86 2.42
N LEU A 4 20.49 -13.99 1.64
CA LEU A 4 20.19 -12.57 1.62
C LEU A 4 18.80 -12.50 1.01
N ILE A 5 17.76 -12.72 1.82
CA ILE A 5 16.41 -12.31 1.47
C ILE A 5 16.56 -10.82 1.16
N PRO A 6 16.45 -10.40 -0.12
CA PRO A 6 16.52 -8.97 -0.43
C PRO A 6 15.46 -8.33 0.42
N GLU A 7 15.85 -7.35 1.25
CA GLU A 7 15.01 -6.73 2.29
C GLU A 7 13.57 -6.67 1.78
N ARG A 8 12.75 -7.63 2.23
CA ARG A 8 11.38 -7.73 1.73
C ARG A 8 10.74 -6.41 2.11
N LEU A 9 10.25 -5.67 1.12
CA LEU A 9 9.42 -4.50 1.37
C LEU A 9 8.28 -4.98 2.26
N ILE A 10 8.27 -4.55 3.51
CA ILE A 10 7.23 -4.88 4.49
C ILE A 10 6.50 -3.58 4.79
N PHE A 11 5.18 -3.60 4.64
CA PHE A 11 4.30 -2.50 4.98
C PHE A 11 3.39 -2.92 6.12
N ARG A 12 3.56 -2.25 7.27
CA ARG A 12 2.78 -2.51 8.49
C ARG A 12 1.56 -1.61 8.62
N GLY A 13 1.55 -0.46 7.94
CA GLY A 13 0.51 0.54 8.07
C GLY A 13 0.60 1.33 9.37
N SER A 14 1.82 1.54 9.89
CA SER A 14 2.06 2.16 11.20
C SER A 14 2.04 3.69 11.17
N ASN A 15 2.38 4.32 10.04
CA ASN A 15 2.36 5.78 9.91
C ASN A 15 2.23 6.26 8.44
N PRO A 16 1.85 7.54 8.23
CA PRO A 16 1.69 8.11 6.89
C PRO A 16 2.95 8.12 6.02
N GLU A 17 4.11 8.35 6.61
CA GLU A 17 5.39 8.37 5.89
C GLU A 17 5.76 6.98 5.34
N GLU A 18 5.46 5.92 6.09
CA GLU A 18 5.58 4.53 5.66
C GLU A 18 4.66 4.27 4.46
N CYS A 19 3.41 4.74 4.51
CA CYS A 19 2.46 4.59 3.41
C CYS A 19 2.93 5.29 2.13
N GLU A 20 3.43 6.52 2.23
CA GLU A 20 3.97 7.26 1.09
C GLU A 20 5.18 6.55 0.46
N THR A 21 6.10 6.09 1.30
CA THR A 21 7.30 5.35 0.89
C THR A 21 6.93 4.04 0.22
N PHE A 22 5.97 3.31 0.79
CA PHE A 22 5.46 2.05 0.26
C PHE A 22 4.85 2.22 -1.13
N VAL A 23 3.89 3.13 -1.29
CA VAL A 23 3.21 3.38 -2.58
C VAL A 23 4.20 3.83 -3.65
N SER A 24 5.17 4.68 -3.29
CA SER A 24 6.24 5.10 -4.20
C SER A 24 7.14 3.93 -4.62
N THR A 25 7.45 3.02 -3.70
CA THR A 25 8.30 1.85 -3.97
C THR A 25 7.59 0.85 -4.88
N VAL A 26 6.30 0.56 -4.64
CA VAL A 26 5.49 -0.30 -5.54
C VAL A 26 5.48 0.25 -6.97
N ARG A 27 5.28 1.57 -7.14
CA ARG A 27 5.29 2.22 -8.45
C ARG A 27 6.64 2.12 -9.16
N ARG A 28 7.74 2.35 -8.44
CA ARG A 28 9.10 2.22 -8.99
C ARG A 28 9.38 0.77 -9.41
N ARG A 29 9.05 -0.18 -8.54
CA ARG A 29 9.21 -1.61 -8.84
C ARG A 29 8.41 -2.04 -10.07
N ALA A 30 7.18 -1.56 -10.20
CA ALA A 30 6.35 -1.81 -11.38
C ALA A 30 6.98 -1.21 -12.64
N LEU A 31 7.50 0.02 -12.57
CA LEU A 31 8.19 0.67 -13.70
C LEU A 31 9.43 -0.11 -14.12
N ASP A 32 10.27 -0.54 -13.18
CA ASP A 32 11.49 -1.32 -13.44
C ASP A 32 11.18 -2.68 -14.09
N GLN A 33 9.97 -3.19 -13.93
CA GLN A 33 9.48 -4.44 -14.53
C GLN A 33 8.63 -4.21 -15.79
N GLY A 34 8.41 -2.96 -16.22
CA GLY A 34 7.51 -2.63 -17.33
C GLY A 34 6.02 -2.89 -17.06
N LYS A 35 5.64 -2.97 -15.78
CA LYS A 35 4.32 -3.32 -15.24
C LYS A 35 3.56 -2.12 -14.66
N GLN A 36 3.99 -0.89 -14.93
CA GLN A 36 3.41 0.34 -14.38
C GLN A 36 1.95 0.61 -14.77
N ARG A 37 1.37 -0.16 -15.70
CA ARG A 37 -0.05 -0.10 -16.12
C ARG A 37 -0.81 -1.40 -15.81
N ASP A 38 -0.15 -2.37 -15.20
CA ASP A 38 -0.71 -3.68 -14.90
C ASP A 38 -1.23 -3.65 -13.45
N ASN A 39 -2.48 -3.23 -13.28
CA ASN A 39 -3.06 -3.00 -11.95
C ASN A 39 -3.10 -4.28 -11.11
N GLU A 40 -3.40 -5.42 -11.74
CA GLU A 40 -3.44 -6.73 -11.09
C GLU A 40 -2.05 -7.11 -10.58
N TRP A 41 -1.03 -7.03 -11.45
CA TRP A 41 0.34 -7.31 -11.04
C TRP A 41 0.82 -6.40 -9.90
N MET A 42 0.48 -5.12 -9.96
CA MET A 42 0.84 -4.15 -8.92
C MET A 42 0.14 -4.45 -7.59
N ALA A 43 -1.13 -4.87 -7.64
CA ALA A 43 -1.90 -5.24 -6.46
C ALA A 43 -1.34 -6.50 -5.79
N ILE A 44 -1.05 -7.54 -6.58
CA ILE A 44 -0.42 -8.79 -6.10
C ILE A 44 0.95 -8.50 -5.46
N PHE A 45 1.76 -7.65 -6.10
CA PHE A 45 3.05 -7.27 -5.53
C PHE A 45 2.84 -6.53 -4.20
N ALA A 46 1.93 -5.54 -4.15
CA ALA A 46 1.67 -4.79 -2.93
C ALA A 46 1.14 -5.67 -1.79
N SER A 47 0.20 -6.58 -2.07
CA SER A 47 -0.38 -7.46 -1.05
C SER A 47 0.65 -8.42 -0.44
N SER A 48 1.62 -8.88 -1.24
CA SER A 48 2.73 -9.70 -0.76
C SER A 48 3.63 -9.01 0.29
N CYS A 49 3.54 -7.68 0.38
CA CYS A 49 4.31 -6.86 1.31
C CYS A 49 3.56 -6.56 2.62
N PHE A 50 2.26 -6.87 2.72
CA PHE A 50 1.47 -6.50 3.90
C PHE A 50 1.79 -7.35 5.11
N ALA A 51 1.89 -6.68 6.26
CA ALA A 51 2.06 -7.29 7.57
C ALA A 51 1.32 -6.48 8.64
N GLY A 52 1.12 -7.05 9.82
CA GLY A 52 0.49 -6.33 10.95
C GLY A 52 -0.88 -5.78 10.58
N ASP A 53 -1.15 -4.53 10.96
CA ASP A 53 -2.46 -3.88 10.77
C ASP A 53 -2.84 -3.77 9.29
N ALA A 54 -1.87 -3.51 8.40
CA ALA A 54 -2.12 -3.46 6.96
C ALA A 54 -2.60 -4.80 6.39
N PHE A 55 -2.10 -5.93 6.92
CA PHE A 55 -2.52 -7.26 6.49
C PHE A 55 -3.99 -7.52 6.84
N TYR A 56 -4.38 -7.32 8.10
CA TYR A 56 -5.77 -7.55 8.51
C TYR A 56 -6.75 -6.59 7.81
N TRP A 57 -6.37 -5.33 7.66
CA TRP A 57 -7.19 -4.37 6.91
C TRP A 57 -7.38 -4.77 5.44
N TYR A 58 -6.34 -5.32 4.80
CA TYR A 58 -6.43 -5.76 3.40
C TYR A 58 -7.42 -6.92 3.23
N GLU A 59 -7.38 -7.91 4.14
CA GLU A 59 -8.30 -9.07 4.12
C GLU A 59 -9.77 -8.68 4.31
N GLU A 60 -10.06 -7.49 4.85
CA GLU A 60 -11.43 -6.97 5.01
C GLU A 60 -11.97 -6.29 3.73
N LEU A 61 -11.12 -6.02 2.73
CA LEU A 61 -11.52 -5.38 1.49
C LEU A 61 -12.22 -6.38 0.56
N ALA A 62 -13.12 -5.88 -0.30
CA ALA A 62 -13.71 -6.68 -1.35
C ALA A 62 -12.64 -7.14 -2.37
N ASP A 63 -12.81 -8.34 -2.94
CA ASP A 63 -11.90 -8.93 -3.94
C ASP A 63 -11.58 -7.96 -5.09
N SER A 64 -12.60 -7.23 -5.57
CA SER A 64 -12.41 -6.22 -6.63
C SER A 64 -11.45 -5.09 -6.26
N VAL A 65 -11.34 -4.76 -4.98
CA VAL A 65 -10.37 -3.78 -4.47
C VAL A 65 -9.02 -4.44 -4.23
N GLN A 66 -9.00 -5.68 -3.72
CA GLN A 66 -7.78 -6.44 -3.46
C GLN A 66 -6.97 -6.67 -4.74
N ASP A 67 -7.64 -6.97 -5.85
CA ASP A 67 -7.00 -7.36 -7.13
C ASP A 67 -6.72 -6.18 -8.08
N ASP A 68 -7.14 -4.95 -7.74
CA ASP A 68 -6.97 -3.78 -8.62
C ASP A 68 -6.21 -2.65 -7.92
N TRP A 69 -4.96 -2.42 -8.33
CA TRP A 69 -4.13 -1.36 -7.77
C TRP A 69 -4.73 0.05 -7.89
N SER A 70 -5.53 0.31 -8.92
CA SER A 70 -6.19 1.62 -9.09
C SER A 70 -7.24 1.88 -8.01
N LEU A 71 -7.81 0.82 -7.41
CA LEU A 71 -8.74 0.85 -6.29
C LEU A 71 -8.03 0.67 -4.94
N LEU A 72 -7.05 -0.23 -4.86
CA LEU A 72 -6.28 -0.49 -3.64
C LEU A 72 -5.47 0.74 -3.22
N ARG A 73 -4.84 1.44 -4.17
CA ARG A 73 -4.02 2.62 -3.88
C ARG A 73 -4.79 3.74 -3.16
N PRO A 74 -5.94 4.24 -3.65
CA PRO A 74 -6.68 5.26 -2.92
C PRO A 74 -7.20 4.73 -1.56
N ALA A 75 -7.53 3.45 -1.44
CA ALA A 75 -7.91 2.84 -0.16
C ALA A 75 -6.74 2.89 0.85
N LEU A 76 -5.52 2.51 0.44
CA LEU A 76 -4.30 2.62 1.24
C LEU A 76 -4.05 4.05 1.71
N LEU A 77 -4.11 5.01 0.79
CA LEU A 77 -3.86 6.43 1.09
C LEU A 77 -4.93 7.00 2.03
N THR A 78 -6.17 6.51 1.94
CA THR A 78 -7.26 6.92 2.84
C THR A 78 -7.06 6.35 4.25
N ARG A 79 -6.66 5.08 4.36
CA ARG A 79 -6.56 4.37 5.64
C ARG A 79 -5.28 4.66 6.42
N PHE A 80 -4.16 4.77 5.72
CA PHE A 80 -2.81 4.86 6.31
C PHE A 80 -2.04 6.08 5.87
N GLY A 81 -2.47 6.78 4.82
CA GLY A 81 -1.84 8.02 4.39
C GLY A 81 -2.13 9.18 5.33
N ARG A 82 -1.71 10.37 4.93
CA ARG A 82 -2.14 11.59 5.60
C ARG A 82 -3.62 11.75 5.27
N ALA A 83 -4.49 11.35 6.21
CA ALA A 83 -5.90 11.70 6.13
C ALA A 83 -5.97 13.17 5.75
N ALA A 84 -6.67 13.50 4.66
CA ALA A 84 -7.01 14.90 4.41
C ALA A 84 -7.59 15.43 5.72
N PRO A 85 -7.14 16.57 6.26
CA PRO A 85 -7.75 17.10 7.45
C PRO A 85 -9.20 17.39 7.07
N LEU A 86 -10.11 16.49 7.48
CA LEU A 86 -11.45 16.90 7.80
C LEU A 86 -11.23 18.02 8.81
N SER A 87 -11.47 19.23 8.34
CA SER A 87 -11.45 20.47 9.09
C SER A 87 -11.85 20.16 10.52
N LYS A 88 -10.92 20.39 11.46
CA LYS A 88 -11.29 20.52 12.86
C LYS A 88 -12.26 21.70 12.94
N THR A 89 -13.53 21.45 12.76
CA THR A 89 -14.58 22.30 13.29
C THR A 89 -14.54 22.05 14.80
N THR A 90 -13.61 22.72 15.48
CA THR A 90 -13.63 22.86 16.92
C THR A 90 -13.72 24.35 17.21
N SER A 91 -14.98 24.74 17.39
CA SER A 91 -15.49 25.75 18.32
C SER A 91 -14.44 26.60 19.04
N GLY A 92 -14.61 27.91 18.89
CA GLY A 92 -14.14 28.97 19.78
C GLY A 92 -15.00 30.20 19.53
#